data_AF-A0A2E8PXG7-F1
#
_entry.id   AF-A0A2E8PXG7-F1
#
_cell.length_a   1.000
_cell.length_b   1.000
_cell.length_c   1.000
_cell.angle_alpha   90.00
_cell.angle_beta   90.00
_cell.angle_gamma   90.00
#
_symmetry.space_group_name_H-M   'P 1'
#
loop_
_entity.id
_entity.type
_entity.pdbx_description
1 polymer ?
#
loop_
_entity_poly.entity_id
_entity_poly.type
_entity_poly.pdbx_seq_one_letter_code
_entity_poly.pdbx_strand_id
1 'polypeptide(L)'
;MNPKPTKKHSLLPRQAGARTAIIALLMGIFLGGTASLQALTEQQKINLLYQEIRSSQAIFIRNGIEYDAEKAVSHLKRKHNYAGDKIQTARQFIKYLATESSMTGIAYKIKLPGGKVVESGPYLLQVLKKIESENPE
;
A
#
# COMPACT_ATOMS: atom_id res chain seq x y z
N MET A 1 40.60 46.79 -72.23
CA MET A 1 39.43 46.44 -73.07
C MET A 1 38.51 45.51 -72.28
N ASN A 2 37.26 45.88 -72.08
CA ASN A 2 36.19 45.00 -71.59
C ASN A 2 35.53 44.31 -72.81
N PRO A 3 34.97 43.09 -72.66
CA PRO A 3 33.55 43.05 -72.30
C PRO A 3 33.14 41.92 -71.34
N LYS A 4 32.22 42.25 -70.41
CA LYS A 4 31.11 41.37 -70.00
C LYS A 4 30.11 41.28 -71.17
N PRO A 5 29.40 40.16 -71.40
CA PRO A 5 28.16 39.84 -70.66
C PRO A 5 27.96 38.30 -70.52
N THR A 6 26.93 37.70 -69.92
CA THR A 6 25.49 37.97 -69.91
C THR A 6 24.82 37.13 -68.80
N LYS A 7 23.74 37.65 -68.23
CA LYS A 7 22.83 36.98 -67.26
C LYS A 7 22.02 35.84 -67.88
N LYS A 8 21.38 35.07 -66.97
CA LYS A 8 20.04 34.39 -67.02
C LYS A 8 20.13 32.86 -67.10
N HIS A 9 19.27 32.04 -66.47
CA HIS A 9 18.04 32.19 -65.71
C HIS A 9 17.90 30.93 -64.82
N SER A 10 17.22 31.09 -63.67
CA SER A 10 16.28 30.15 -63.04
C SER A 10 16.40 28.65 -63.34
N LEU A 11 16.42 27.82 -62.29
CA LEU A 11 15.33 26.90 -61.93
C LEU A 11 15.82 25.98 -60.80
N LEU A 12 15.28 26.14 -59.59
CA LEU A 12 15.30 25.07 -58.59
C LEU A 12 14.31 23.99 -59.01
N PRO A 13 14.66 22.70 -58.92
CA PRO A 13 13.71 21.69 -58.51
C PRO A 13 13.95 21.30 -57.05
N ARG A 14 12.86 21.35 -56.29
CA ARG A 14 12.67 20.61 -55.02
C ARG A 14 12.96 19.12 -55.28
N GLN A 15 13.58 18.45 -54.31
CA GLN A 15 13.20 17.15 -53.71
C GLN A 15 14.15 16.91 -52.52
N ALA A 16 13.63 16.99 -51.29
CA ALA A 16 13.17 15.86 -50.48
C ALA A 16 14.33 15.03 -49.92
N GLY A 17 14.56 15.19 -48.62
CA GLY A 17 15.58 14.46 -47.88
C GLY A 17 15.59 14.91 -46.43
N ALA A 18 14.57 14.51 -45.68
CA ALA A 18 14.59 14.59 -44.22
C ALA A 18 15.78 13.76 -43.72
N ARG A 19 16.88 14.45 -43.40
CA ARG A 19 18.03 13.85 -42.71
C ARG A 19 17.79 14.02 -41.22
N THR A 20 17.02 13.09 -40.65
CA THR A 20 16.97 12.86 -39.22
C THR A 20 18.39 12.50 -38.76
N ALA A 21 19.06 13.43 -38.10
CA ALA A 21 20.30 13.18 -37.39
C ALA A 21 20.08 13.57 -35.93
N ILE A 22 19.90 12.53 -35.12
CA ILE A 22 19.81 12.56 -33.66
C ILE A 22 21.18 12.99 -33.12
N ILE A 23 21.27 14.12 -32.42
CA ILE A 23 22.30 14.34 -31.40
C ILE A 23 21.63 14.94 -30.17
N ALA A 24 21.83 14.22 -29.08
CA ALA A 24 21.27 14.41 -27.76
C ALA A 24 21.64 15.76 -27.12
N LEU A 25 20.67 16.41 -26.49
CA LEU A 25 20.94 17.25 -25.31
C LEU A 25 20.18 16.66 -24.13
N LEU A 26 20.93 15.88 -23.35
CA LEU A 26 20.57 15.32 -22.06
C LEU A 26 20.30 16.46 -21.07
N MET A 27 19.03 16.76 -20.84
CA MET A 27 18.59 17.43 -19.61
C MET A 27 17.36 16.69 -19.09
N GLY A 28 17.58 15.43 -18.73
CA GLY A 28 16.65 14.67 -17.90
C GLY A 28 16.64 15.29 -16.52
N ILE A 29 15.75 16.24 -16.30
CA ILE A 29 15.48 16.78 -14.97
C ILE A 29 14.85 15.63 -14.17
N PHE A 30 15.68 14.92 -13.41
CA PHE A 30 15.21 14.06 -12.32
C PHE A 30 14.63 15.00 -11.26
N LEU A 31 13.34 15.35 -11.38
CA LEU A 31 12.58 15.88 -10.25
C LEU A 31 12.50 14.74 -9.23
N GLY A 32 13.50 14.67 -8.35
CA GLY A 32 13.45 13.85 -7.15
C GLY A 32 12.32 14.37 -6.28
N GLY A 33 11.13 13.78 -6.44
CA GLY A 33 10.06 13.96 -5.47
C GLY A 33 10.53 13.37 -4.14
N THR A 34 10.79 14.23 -3.15
CA THR A 34 10.92 13.77 -1.77
C THR A 34 9.53 13.28 -1.35
N ALA A 35 9.29 11.98 -1.44
CA ALA A 35 8.13 11.38 -0.80
C ALA A 35 8.27 11.68 0.71
N SER A 36 7.40 12.55 1.22
CA SER A 36 7.27 12.77 2.65
C SER A 36 6.80 11.44 3.25
N LEU A 37 7.60 10.85 4.15
CA LEU A 37 7.18 9.75 5.00
C LEU A 37 6.11 10.30 5.95
N GLN A 38 4.86 10.27 5.52
CA GLN A 38 3.74 10.64 6.38
C GLN A 38 3.49 9.49 7.36
N ALA A 39 3.56 9.79 8.65
CA ALA A 39 3.17 8.86 9.71
C ALA A 39 1.76 8.32 9.45
N LEU A 40 1.58 7.01 9.64
CA LEU A 40 0.27 6.38 9.47
C LEU A 40 -0.69 6.84 10.58
N THR A 41 -1.90 7.22 10.19
CA THR A 41 -2.99 7.43 11.15
C THR A 41 -3.38 6.11 11.83
N GLU A 42 -3.95 6.18 13.03
CA GLU A 42 -4.44 4.99 13.74
C GLU A 42 -5.47 4.19 12.93
N GLN A 43 -6.33 4.87 12.17
CA GLN A 43 -7.31 4.20 11.30
C GLN A 43 -6.63 3.46 10.13
N GLN A 44 -5.55 4.01 9.57
CA GLN A 44 -4.74 3.31 8.57
C GLN A 44 -4.05 2.08 9.18
N LYS A 45 -3.50 2.19 10.39
CA LYS A 45 -2.92 1.05 11.12
C LYS A 45 -3.97 -0.06 11.34
N ILE A 46 -5.19 0.29 11.76
CA ILE A 46 -6.31 -0.66 11.90
C ILE A 46 -6.67 -1.32 10.56
N ASN A 47 -6.70 -0.55 9.47
CA ASN A 47 -6.98 -1.08 8.14
C ASN A 47 -5.91 -2.07 7.67
N LEU A 48 -4.64 -1.80 7.97
CA LEU A 48 -3.53 -2.71 7.69
C LEU A 48 -3.63 -3.99 8.53
N LEU A 49 -4.07 -3.92 9.79
CA LEU A 49 -4.37 -5.12 10.58
C LEU A 49 -5.49 -5.97 9.97
N TYR A 50 -6.55 -5.35 9.44
CA TYR A 50 -7.57 -6.10 8.70
C TYR A 50 -7.01 -6.74 7.43
N GLN A 51 -6.12 -6.05 6.72
CA GLN A 51 -5.48 -6.58 5.53
C GLN A 51 -4.59 -7.76 5.87
N GLU A 52 -3.78 -7.68 6.92
CA GLU A 52 -2.94 -8.77 7.41
C GLU A 52 -3.76 -10.03 7.69
N ILE A 53 -4.89 -9.89 8.41
CA ILE A 53 -5.76 -11.04 8.69
C ILE A 53 -6.23 -11.69 7.38
N ARG A 54 -6.57 -10.91 6.36
CA ARG A 54 -6.97 -11.43 5.03
C ARG A 54 -5.83 -12.11 4.28
N SER A 55 -4.68 -11.47 4.22
CA SER A 55 -3.54 -11.94 3.41
C SER A 55 -2.79 -13.10 4.04
N SER A 56 -2.86 -13.26 5.37
CA SER A 56 -2.16 -14.32 6.09
C SER A 56 -2.63 -15.75 5.74
N GLN A 57 -3.76 -15.89 5.02
CA GLN A 57 -4.42 -17.18 4.76
C GLN A 57 -4.72 -17.97 6.06
N ALA A 58 -4.70 -17.30 7.21
CA ALA A 58 -4.86 -17.95 8.49
C ALA A 58 -6.34 -18.21 8.81
N ILE A 59 -6.58 -19.25 9.61
CA ILE A 59 -7.91 -19.54 10.15
C ILE A 59 -8.06 -18.86 11.50
N PHE A 60 -9.11 -18.04 11.64
CA PHE A 60 -9.43 -17.36 12.88
C PHE A 60 -10.31 -18.24 13.75
N ILE A 61 -9.87 -18.52 14.97
CA ILE A 61 -10.58 -19.38 15.91
C ILE A 61 -11.21 -18.50 16.99
N ARG A 62 -12.53 -18.48 17.02
CA ARG A 62 -13.33 -17.75 18.01
C ARG A 62 -14.18 -18.73 18.78
N ASN A 63 -14.01 -18.78 20.11
CA ASN A 63 -14.74 -19.69 21.00
C ASN A 63 -14.66 -21.16 20.53
N GLY A 64 -13.49 -21.57 20.05
CA GLY A 64 -13.26 -22.92 19.52
C GLY A 64 -13.78 -23.18 18.09
N ILE A 65 -14.46 -22.21 17.47
CA ILE A 65 -14.99 -22.35 16.10
C ILE A 65 -14.03 -21.69 15.11
N GLU A 66 -13.69 -22.43 14.05
CA GLU A 66 -12.87 -21.96 12.93
C GLU A 66 -13.68 -21.07 11.97
N TYR A 67 -13.12 -19.92 11.61
CA TYR A 67 -13.66 -18.97 10.66
C TYR A 67 -12.58 -18.60 9.64
N ASP A 68 -12.98 -18.51 8.37
CA ASP A 68 -12.13 -17.94 7.33
C ASP A 68 -11.82 -16.45 7.60
N ALA A 69 -10.80 -15.94 6.90
CA ALA A 69 -10.28 -14.60 7.11
C ALA A 69 -11.33 -13.49 6.84
N GLU A 70 -12.19 -13.65 5.83
CA GLU A 70 -13.23 -12.65 5.54
C GLU A 70 -14.30 -12.60 6.64
N LYS A 71 -14.73 -13.76 7.16
CA LYS A 71 -15.63 -13.83 8.31
C LYS A 71 -15.00 -13.23 9.56
N ALA A 72 -13.71 -13.48 9.77
CA ALA A 72 -12.97 -12.89 10.89
C ALA A 72 -12.95 -11.36 10.81
N VAL A 73 -12.57 -10.80 9.66
CA VAL A 73 -12.54 -9.34 9.47
C VAL A 73 -13.95 -8.75 9.54
N SER A 74 -14.95 -9.38 8.93
CA SER A 74 -16.35 -8.95 9.04
C SER A 74 -16.81 -8.89 10.50
N HIS A 75 -16.43 -9.88 11.31
CA HIS A 75 -16.71 -9.89 12.74
C HIS A 75 -16.04 -8.73 13.47
N LEU A 76 -14.74 -8.51 13.24
CA LEU A 76 -13.99 -7.43 13.91
C LEU A 76 -14.46 -6.04 13.47
N LYS A 77 -14.75 -5.84 12.18
CA LYS A 77 -15.35 -4.60 11.66
C LYS A 77 -16.68 -4.29 12.32
N ARG A 78 -17.55 -5.30 12.47
CA ARG A 78 -18.83 -5.13 13.17
C ARG A 78 -18.63 -4.70 14.63
N LYS A 79 -17.71 -5.34 15.35
CA LYS A 79 -17.34 -4.95 16.72
C LYS A 79 -16.79 -3.52 16.76
N HIS A 80 -15.94 -3.16 15.81
CA HIS A 80 -15.34 -1.83 15.71
C HIS A 80 -16.39 -0.75 15.47
N ASN A 81 -17.28 -0.97 14.49
CA ASN A 81 -18.39 -0.06 14.20
C ASN A 81 -19.31 0.12 15.42
N TYR A 82 -19.58 -0.95 16.17
CA TYR A 82 -20.38 -0.87 17.40
C TYR A 82 -19.67 -0.10 18.53
N ALA A 83 -18.34 -0.18 18.60
CA ALA A 83 -17.56 0.53 19.61
C ALA A 83 -17.52 2.05 19.38
N GLY A 84 -17.61 2.49 18.10
CA GLY A 84 -17.58 3.90 17.73
C GLY A 84 -16.34 4.61 18.28
N ASP A 85 -16.52 5.82 18.81
CA ASP A 85 -15.43 6.68 19.29
C ASP A 85 -14.70 6.17 20.54
N LYS A 86 -15.13 5.04 21.12
CA LYS A 86 -14.45 4.40 22.26
C LYS A 86 -13.15 3.71 21.87
N ILE A 87 -12.97 3.39 20.59
CA ILE A 87 -11.78 2.74 20.06
C ILE A 87 -11.15 3.67 19.04
N GLN A 88 -10.06 4.32 19.42
CA GLN A 88 -9.40 5.37 18.64
C GLN A 88 -8.02 4.94 18.13
N THR A 89 -7.43 3.92 18.74
CA THR A 89 -6.07 3.46 18.41
C THR A 89 -6.04 2.00 17.97
N ALA A 90 -5.05 1.64 17.16
CA ALA A 90 -4.81 0.26 16.74
C ALA A 90 -4.55 -0.65 17.96
N ARG A 91 -3.87 -0.13 18.99
CA ARG A 91 -3.66 -0.86 20.25
C ARG A 91 -4.96 -1.11 21.00
N GLN A 92 -5.86 -0.13 21.06
CA GLN A 92 -7.20 -0.30 21.65
C GLN A 92 -8.04 -1.30 20.84
N PHE A 93 -8.02 -1.22 19.51
CA PHE A 93 -8.66 -2.19 18.62
C PHE A 93 -8.19 -3.61 18.94
N ILE A 94 -6.86 -3.84 19.01
CA ILE A 94 -6.32 -5.16 19.32
C ILE A 94 -6.78 -5.61 20.71
N LYS A 95 -6.56 -4.78 21.73
CA LYS A 95 -6.85 -5.12 23.13
C LYS A 95 -8.32 -5.46 23.35
N TYR A 96 -9.23 -4.60 22.91
CA TYR A 96 -10.64 -4.70 23.29
C TYR A 96 -11.49 -5.48 22.28
N LEU A 97 -11.08 -5.53 21.01
CA LEU A 97 -11.91 -6.10 19.95
C LEU A 97 -11.35 -7.40 19.37
N ALA A 98 -10.03 -7.49 19.19
CA ALA A 98 -9.37 -8.59 18.47
C ALA A 98 -8.63 -9.60 19.37
N THR A 99 -8.59 -9.40 20.69
CA THR A 99 -7.93 -10.32 21.63
C THR A 99 -8.86 -11.44 22.09
N GLU A 100 -10.10 -11.12 22.46
CA GLU A 100 -11.03 -12.09 23.05
C GLU A 100 -12.50 -11.76 22.76
N SER A 101 -13.36 -12.74 23.04
CA SER A 101 -14.80 -12.56 22.99
C SER A 101 -15.27 -11.71 24.16
N SER A 102 -15.89 -10.58 23.87
CA SER A 102 -16.54 -9.76 24.90
C SER A 102 -17.74 -10.47 25.55
N MET A 103 -18.26 -11.54 24.93
CA MET A 103 -19.39 -12.31 25.46
C MET A 103 -18.95 -13.45 26.38
N THR A 104 -17.81 -14.09 26.10
CA THR A 104 -17.36 -15.31 26.82
C THR A 104 -16.03 -15.14 27.55
N GLY A 105 -15.28 -14.07 27.31
CA GLY A 105 -13.92 -13.87 27.83
C GLY A 105 -12.88 -14.82 27.23
N ILE A 106 -13.23 -15.64 26.25
CA ILE A 106 -12.31 -16.61 25.65
C ILE A 106 -11.42 -15.90 24.61
N ALA A 107 -10.11 -16.06 24.78
CA ALA A 107 -9.11 -15.57 23.85
C ALA A 107 -9.31 -16.13 22.44
N TYR A 108 -9.23 -15.23 21.45
CA TYR A 108 -9.22 -15.60 20.05
C TYR A 108 -7.86 -16.18 19.67
N LYS A 109 -7.85 -17.11 18.72
CA LYS A 109 -6.62 -17.71 18.19
C LYS A 109 -6.54 -17.57 16.68
N ILE A 110 -5.34 -17.65 16.15
CA ILE A 110 -5.04 -17.63 14.73
C ILE A 110 -4.24 -18.90 14.44
N LYS A 111 -4.74 -19.72 13.51
CA LYS A 111 -4.05 -20.89 12.98
C LYS A 111 -3.39 -20.51 11.67
N LEU A 112 -2.07 -20.37 11.72
CA LEU A 112 -1.22 -19.95 10.60
C LEU A 112 -1.11 -21.04 9.53
N PRO A 113 -0.70 -20.68 8.30
CA PRO A 113 -0.23 -21.66 7.32
C PRO A 113 0.85 -22.55 7.93
N GLY A 114 0.70 -23.86 7.82
CA GLY A 114 1.54 -24.84 8.53
C GLY A 114 0.96 -25.34 9.87
N GLY A 115 -0.23 -24.87 10.27
CA GLY A 115 -1.01 -25.45 11.36
C GLY A 115 -0.67 -24.96 12.77
N LYS A 116 0.34 -24.09 12.91
CA LYS A 116 0.69 -23.47 14.20
C LYS A 116 -0.46 -22.58 14.66
N VAL A 117 -0.92 -22.79 15.89
CA VAL A 117 -1.95 -21.97 16.54
C VAL A 117 -1.32 -21.00 17.52
N VAL A 118 -1.65 -19.72 17.40
CA VAL A 118 -1.20 -18.64 18.29
C VAL A 118 -2.38 -17.82 18.78
N GLU A 119 -2.21 -17.08 19.89
CA GLU A 119 -3.23 -16.13 20.34
C GLU A 119 -3.28 -14.89 19.43
N SER A 120 -4.49 -14.43 19.14
CA SER A 120 -4.74 -13.31 18.22
C SER A 120 -4.16 -11.99 18.72
N GLY A 121 -4.33 -11.67 20.00
CA GLY A 121 -3.85 -10.42 20.60
C GLY A 121 -2.33 -10.24 20.44
N PRO A 122 -1.51 -11.15 21.00
CA PRO A 122 -0.06 -11.10 20.85
C PRO A 122 0.41 -11.11 19.39
N TYR A 123 -0.22 -11.91 18.53
CA TYR A 123 0.08 -11.94 17.09
C TYR A 123 -0.12 -10.55 16.46
N LEU A 124 -1.30 -9.94 16.65
CA LEU A 124 -1.62 -8.65 16.04
C LEU A 124 -0.79 -7.50 16.62
N LEU A 125 -0.35 -7.59 17.87
CA LEU A 125 0.61 -6.63 18.44
C LEU A 125 1.98 -6.71 17.76
N GLN A 126 2.44 -7.91 17.40
CA GLN A 126 3.68 -8.08 16.64
C GLN A 126 3.54 -7.53 15.23
N VAL A 127 2.39 -7.76 14.59
CA VAL A 127 2.07 -7.16 13.27
C VAL A 127 2.06 -5.64 13.37
N LEU A 128 1.37 -5.07 14.37
CA LEU A 128 1.33 -3.63 14.57
C LEU A 128 2.73 -3.03 14.77
N LYS A 129 3.58 -3.70 15.56
CA LYS A 129 4.97 -3.27 15.75
C LYS A 129 5.74 -3.22 14.43
N LYS A 130 5.53 -4.19 13.54
CA LYS A 130 6.14 -4.19 12.20
C LYS A 130 5.66 -3.01 11.36
N ILE A 131 4.34 -2.79 11.32
CA ILE A 131 3.70 -1.67 10.61
C ILE A 131 4.29 -0.33 11.08
N GLU A 132 4.43 -0.14 12.39
CA GLU A 132 5.00 1.07 13.00
C GLU A 132 6.52 1.21 12.72
N SER A 133 7.27 0.10 12.67
CA SER A 133 8.72 0.15 12.39
C SER A 133 9.05 0.44 10.93
N GLU A 134 8.19 0.03 9.99
CA GLU A 134 8.35 0.29 8.56
C GLU A 134 7.89 1.71 8.18
N ASN A 135 7.09 2.35 9.04
CA ASN A 135 6.57 3.70 8.86
C ASN A 135 6.76 4.48 10.18
N PRO A 136 8.02 4.78 10.56
CA PRO A 136 8.31 5.48 11.80
C PRO A 136 7.63 6.85 11.80
N GLU A 137 7.01 7.20 12.92
CA GLU A 137 6.34 8.50 13.14
C GLU A 137 7.32 9.69 13.14
#